data_AF-A0A2W0A766-F1
#
_entry.id   AF-A0A2W0A766-F1
#
_cell.length_a   1.000
_cell.length_b   1.000
_cell.length_c   1.000
_cell.angle_alpha   90.00
_cell.angle_beta   90.00
_cell.angle_gamma   90.00
#
_symmetry.space_group_name_H-M   'P 1'
#
loop_
_entity.id
_entity.type
_entity.pdbx_description
1 polymer ?
#
loop_
_entity_poly.entity_id
_entity_poly.type
_entity_poly.pdbx_seq_one_letter_code
_entity_poly.pdbx_strand_id
1 'polypeptide(L)'
;MSSSPSAHDPQVEAAKSCPELTRRIIALGDWFHNINLNGVWTAPDHFLGDFPNVKWKDISKAVPEDLKGASVLDIGCNAGFYSIALKKRGAGRVLGVDVDERYLNQARFAAETLGLKIEFQKCSVYDVDQIPGQFDYVLFLGVFYHLRYPLFALDKIIKKVAGRLFFQSMMRGSMEQRTWNGDYEFWDVKPFQDPDFPCMYFIENSYASDYTNWWIPNRGAVEGILRSSGLQILDQPESETYVCEPRRVQRDGKYLLDLELSGTL
;
A
#
# COMPACT_ATOMS: atom_id res chain seq x y z
N MET A 1 23.82 48.18 26.60
CA MET A 1 23.96 47.21 25.49
C MET A 1 23.57 45.84 26.06
N SER A 2 22.29 45.57 26.34
CA SER A 2 21.25 45.08 25.43
C SER A 2 21.72 43.96 24.50
N SER A 3 21.47 42.71 24.89
CA SER A 3 21.25 41.59 23.97
C SER A 3 19.94 40.93 24.38
N SER A 4 19.05 40.85 23.38
CA SER A 4 17.62 40.59 23.47
C SER A 4 17.27 39.18 23.93
N PRO A 5 16.05 38.97 24.46
CA PRO A 5 15.50 37.63 24.62
C PRO A 5 15.29 37.00 23.25
N SER A 6 15.72 35.74 23.11
CA SER A 6 15.44 34.85 22.00
C SER A 6 13.99 34.96 21.55
N ALA A 7 13.78 35.15 20.25
CA ALA A 7 12.47 35.16 19.62
C ALA A 7 11.70 33.90 20.01
N HIS A 8 10.49 34.09 20.53
CA HIS A 8 9.50 33.04 20.74
C HIS A 8 9.18 32.40 19.40
N ASP A 9 9.48 31.11 19.25
CA ASP A 9 9.02 30.31 18.12
C ASP A 9 7.60 29.80 18.41
N PRO A 10 6.56 30.35 17.76
CA PRO A 10 5.17 29.95 17.99
C PRO A 10 4.88 28.48 17.60
N GLN A 11 5.78 27.82 16.88
CA GLN A 11 5.63 26.40 16.53
C GLN A 11 5.98 25.46 17.69
N VAL A 12 6.84 25.89 18.62
CA VAL A 12 7.24 25.08 19.79
C VAL A 12 6.18 25.12 20.90
N GLU A 13 5.37 26.19 20.97
CA GLU A 13 4.28 26.31 21.95
C GLU A 13 3.02 25.49 21.60
N ALA A 14 2.78 25.25 20.30
CA ALA A 14 1.66 24.41 19.85
C ALA A 14 1.82 22.93 20.24
N ALA A 15 3.06 22.46 20.48
CA ALA A 15 3.34 21.10 20.91
C ALA A 15 2.95 20.81 22.38
N LYS A 16 2.56 21.84 23.16
CA LYS A 16 1.96 21.66 24.50
C LYS A 16 0.45 21.36 24.47
N SER A 17 -0.15 21.10 23.31
CA SER A 17 -1.60 21.18 23.11
C SER A 17 -2.33 19.83 23.21
N CYS A 18 -3.43 19.86 23.97
CA CYS A 18 -4.45 18.82 24.19
C CYS A 18 -4.03 17.51 24.91
N PRO A 19 -3.86 17.54 26.25
CA PRO A 19 -3.55 16.35 27.06
C PRO A 19 -4.52 15.17 26.88
N GLU A 20 -5.78 15.47 26.55
CA GLU A 20 -6.80 14.45 26.32
C GLU A 20 -6.57 13.69 25.00
N LEU A 21 -6.18 14.40 23.94
CA LEU A 21 -5.84 13.77 22.65
C LEU A 21 -4.62 12.87 22.80
N THR A 22 -3.56 13.34 23.46
CA THR A 22 -2.38 12.52 23.76
C THR A 22 -2.73 11.26 24.56
N ARG A 23 -3.55 11.38 25.60
CA ARG A 23 -4.01 10.22 26.40
C ARG A 23 -4.76 9.22 25.54
N ARG A 24 -5.65 9.68 24.66
CA ARG A 24 -6.46 8.82 23.81
C ARG A 24 -5.64 8.12 22.72
N ILE A 25 -4.62 8.79 22.16
CA ILE A 25 -3.63 8.17 21.26
C ILE A 25 -2.90 7.02 21.96
N ILE A 26 -2.38 7.27 23.17
CA ILE A 26 -1.66 6.26 23.98
C ILE A 26 -2.59 5.09 24.34
N ALA A 27 -3.86 5.37 24.68
CA ALA A 27 -4.83 4.34 25.04
C ALA A 27 -5.19 3.39 23.87
N LEU A 28 -4.97 3.80 22.63
CA LEU A 28 -5.17 2.98 21.43
C LEU A 28 -3.96 2.09 21.10
N GLY A 29 -2.93 2.10 21.95
CA GLY A 29 -1.73 1.27 21.84
C GLY A 29 -0.70 1.81 20.85
N ASP A 30 0.22 0.96 20.42
CA ASP A 30 1.31 1.35 19.53
C ASP A 30 0.80 1.66 18.12
N TRP A 31 1.19 2.83 17.61
CA TRP A 31 0.88 3.29 16.26
C TRP A 31 2.05 3.02 15.32
N PHE A 32 1.75 2.45 14.15
CA PHE A 32 2.74 2.29 13.09
C PHE A 32 2.84 3.54 12.21
N HIS A 33 1.69 4.12 11.83
CA HIS A 33 1.66 5.36 11.07
C HIS A 33 1.83 6.58 11.97
N ASN A 34 2.73 7.48 11.58
CA ASN A 34 2.90 8.78 12.22
C ASN A 34 1.99 9.83 11.55
N ILE A 35 0.82 10.08 12.16
CA ILE A 35 -0.21 10.97 11.65
C ILE A 35 -0.29 12.18 12.56
N ASN A 36 -0.32 13.38 11.97
CA ASN A 36 -0.59 14.62 12.70
C ASN A 36 -2.09 14.79 12.93
N LEU A 37 -2.51 14.61 14.18
CA LEU A 37 -3.87 14.84 14.66
C LEU A 37 -3.90 16.21 15.37
N ASN A 38 -4.23 17.26 14.63
CA ASN A 38 -4.40 18.63 15.14
C ASN A 38 -3.22 19.16 16.00
N GLY A 39 -1.99 18.84 15.61
CA GLY A 39 -0.76 19.24 16.31
C GLY A 39 -0.09 18.13 17.12
N VAL A 40 -0.78 16.99 17.33
CA VAL A 40 -0.23 15.84 18.07
C VAL A 40 0.10 14.70 17.12
N TRP A 41 1.33 14.22 17.15
CA TRP A 41 1.82 13.12 16.31
C TRP A 41 1.62 11.77 17.00
N THR A 42 1.13 10.78 16.26
CA THR A 42 0.79 9.46 16.82
C THR A 42 1.99 8.55 17.06
N ALA A 43 3.07 8.69 16.27
CA ALA A 43 4.25 7.83 16.35
C ALA A 43 5.55 8.62 16.08
N PRO A 44 5.87 9.65 16.88
CA PRO A 44 7.01 10.54 16.61
C PRO A 44 8.38 9.84 16.67
N ASP A 45 8.50 8.76 17.44
CA ASP A 45 9.75 8.03 17.69
C ASP A 45 9.81 6.66 16.97
N HIS A 46 9.02 6.48 15.90
CA HIS A 46 8.95 5.20 15.20
C HIS A 46 10.32 4.79 14.61
N PHE A 47 10.73 3.53 14.78
CA PHE A 47 12.10 3.06 14.45
C PHE A 47 12.44 3.12 12.95
N LEU A 48 11.43 3.10 12.07
CA LEU A 48 11.58 3.32 10.63
C LEU A 48 11.46 4.79 10.22
N GLY A 49 11.43 5.72 11.19
CA GLY A 49 11.07 7.12 10.97
C GLY A 49 9.60 7.28 10.56
N ASP A 50 9.30 8.36 9.84
CA ASP A 50 7.96 8.63 9.27
C ASP A 50 7.74 7.85 7.96
N PHE A 51 7.91 6.53 8.04
CA PHE A 51 7.94 5.61 6.90
C PHE A 51 6.80 5.79 5.88
N PRO A 52 5.50 5.85 6.28
CA PRO A 52 4.43 6.05 5.30
C PRO A 52 4.54 7.41 4.59
N ASN A 53 4.96 8.47 5.29
CA ASN A 53 5.10 9.79 4.69
C ASN A 53 6.34 9.89 3.79
N VAL A 54 7.43 9.19 4.12
CA VAL A 54 8.62 9.12 3.24
C VAL A 54 8.22 8.58 1.87
N LYS A 55 7.50 7.45 1.82
CA LYS A 55 7.00 6.88 0.56
C LYS A 55 5.95 7.78 -0.09
N TRP A 56 5.03 8.34 0.71
CA TRP A 56 3.95 9.19 0.22
C TRP A 56 4.45 10.42 -0.54
N LYS A 57 5.58 11.02 -0.17
CA LYS A 57 6.15 12.18 -0.90
C LYS A 57 6.36 11.91 -2.39
N ASP A 58 6.71 10.69 -2.76
CA ASP A 58 6.90 10.30 -4.15
C ASP A 58 5.62 9.72 -4.76
N ILE A 59 4.93 8.82 -4.04
CA ILE A 59 3.67 8.22 -4.50
C ILE A 59 2.61 9.28 -4.81
N SER A 60 2.50 10.30 -3.97
CA SER A 60 1.50 11.37 -4.09
C SER A 60 1.63 12.19 -5.36
N LYS A 61 2.78 12.19 -6.03
CA LYS A 61 3.01 12.85 -7.33
C LYS A 61 2.31 12.12 -8.48
N ALA A 62 2.11 10.81 -8.35
CA ALA A 62 1.41 9.99 -9.34
C ALA A 62 -0.10 9.86 -9.06
N VAL A 63 -0.53 10.27 -7.87
CA VAL A 63 -1.94 10.42 -7.50
C VAL A 63 -2.42 11.81 -7.95
N PRO A 64 -3.60 11.95 -8.59
CA PRO A 64 -4.15 13.26 -8.90
C PRO A 64 -4.31 14.16 -7.67
N GLU A 65 -4.11 15.47 -7.84
CA GLU A 65 -4.30 16.45 -6.76
C GLU A 65 -5.78 16.65 -6.41
N ASP A 66 -6.67 16.58 -7.41
CA ASP A 66 -8.12 16.63 -7.22
C ASP A 66 -8.73 15.24 -7.43
N LEU A 67 -9.27 14.68 -6.35
CA LEU A 67 -9.99 13.41 -6.33
C LEU A 67 -11.50 13.59 -6.18
N LYS A 68 -12.05 14.79 -6.42
CA LYS A 68 -13.47 15.08 -6.24
C LYS A 68 -14.36 14.07 -6.95
N GLY A 69 -15.18 13.38 -6.16
CA GLY A 69 -16.13 12.37 -6.66
C GLY A 69 -15.53 10.98 -6.88
N ALA A 70 -14.20 10.83 -6.83
CA ALA A 70 -13.55 9.53 -7.00
C ALA A 70 -13.82 8.59 -5.82
N SER A 71 -13.83 7.30 -6.12
CA SER A 71 -13.92 6.20 -5.18
C SER A 71 -12.55 5.57 -4.96
N VAL A 72 -12.20 5.34 -3.69
CA VAL A 72 -10.90 4.81 -3.28
C VAL A 72 -11.07 3.56 -2.41
N LEU A 73 -10.26 2.54 -2.68
CA LEU A 73 -10.06 1.39 -1.80
C LEU A 73 -8.60 1.36 -1.31
N ASP A 74 -8.39 1.33 0.00
CA ASP A 74 -7.08 1.26 0.64
C ASP A 74 -6.94 -0.08 1.37
N ILE A 75 -6.13 -1.00 0.82
CA ILE A 75 -6.02 -2.40 1.25
C ILE A 75 -4.82 -2.56 2.18
N GLY A 76 -5.06 -3.06 3.39
CA GLY A 76 -4.07 -3.03 4.47
C GLY A 76 -3.90 -1.61 4.99
N CYS A 77 -5.01 -0.91 5.23
CA CYS A 77 -4.99 0.53 5.49
C CYS A 77 -4.29 0.91 6.80
N ASN A 78 -4.06 -0.06 7.70
CA ASN A 78 -3.50 0.17 9.04
C ASN A 78 -4.28 1.31 9.74
N ALA A 79 -3.61 2.28 10.35
CA ALA A 79 -4.22 3.45 10.97
C ALA A 79 -4.73 4.52 9.97
N GLY A 80 -4.86 4.19 8.68
CA GLY A 80 -5.56 5.00 7.68
C GLY A 80 -4.79 6.20 7.11
N PHE A 81 -3.45 6.18 7.13
CA PHE A 81 -2.63 7.31 6.65
C PHE A 81 -2.97 7.69 5.21
N TYR A 82 -2.95 6.72 4.28
CA TYR A 82 -3.24 6.97 2.87
C TYR A 82 -4.72 7.29 2.63
N SER A 83 -5.63 6.57 3.30
CA SER A 83 -7.05 6.90 3.33
C SER A 83 -7.32 8.37 3.69
N ILE A 84 -6.68 8.88 4.74
CA ILE A 84 -6.77 10.28 5.18
C ILE A 84 -6.20 11.23 4.13
N ALA A 85 -5.03 10.92 3.56
CA ALA A 85 -4.40 11.75 2.55
C ALA A 85 -5.27 11.89 1.29
N LEU A 86 -5.84 10.78 0.81
CA LEU A 86 -6.73 10.77 -0.34
C LEU A 86 -8.07 11.46 -0.05
N LYS A 87 -8.60 11.32 1.17
CA LYS A 87 -9.79 12.06 1.58
C LYS A 87 -9.55 13.57 1.62
N LYS A 88 -8.38 14.02 2.09
CA LYS A 88 -7.98 15.44 2.07
C LYS A 88 -7.85 16.01 0.65
N ARG A 89 -7.55 15.18 -0.35
CA ARG A 89 -7.57 15.53 -1.79
C ARG A 89 -8.97 15.52 -2.41
N GLY A 90 -10.03 15.33 -1.62
CA GLY A 90 -11.41 15.47 -2.07
C GLY A 90 -12.08 14.17 -2.53
N ALA A 91 -11.46 13.00 -2.34
CA ALA A 91 -12.07 11.71 -2.67
C ALA A 91 -13.52 11.61 -2.17
N GLY A 92 -14.45 11.32 -3.07
CA GLY A 92 -15.88 11.25 -2.77
C GLY A 92 -16.17 10.15 -1.76
N ARG A 93 -15.65 8.95 -2.01
CA ARG A 93 -15.74 7.79 -1.14
C ARG A 93 -14.36 7.19 -0.91
N VAL A 94 -14.05 6.86 0.34
CA VAL A 94 -12.82 6.15 0.72
C VAL A 94 -13.21 5.00 1.63
N LEU A 95 -12.83 3.79 1.26
CA LEU A 95 -12.95 2.58 2.07
C LEU A 95 -11.55 2.05 2.40
N GLY A 96 -11.17 2.09 3.67
CA GLY A 96 -10.00 1.39 4.18
C GLY A 96 -10.36 0.00 4.68
N VAL A 97 -9.58 -1.01 4.31
CA VAL A 97 -9.74 -2.38 4.81
C VAL A 97 -8.47 -2.90 5.45
N ASP A 98 -8.61 -3.61 6.56
CA ASP A 98 -7.53 -4.26 7.27
C ASP A 98 -8.05 -5.51 8.01
N VAL A 99 -7.16 -6.40 8.43
CA VAL A 99 -7.51 -7.59 9.24
C VAL A 99 -7.35 -7.34 10.73
N ASP A 100 -6.52 -6.36 11.15
CA ASP A 100 -6.31 -6.01 12.55
C ASP A 100 -7.30 -4.92 12.99
N GLU A 101 -8.23 -5.29 13.87
CA GLU A 101 -9.23 -4.35 14.40
C GLU A 101 -8.60 -3.21 15.20
N ARG A 102 -7.42 -3.43 15.81
CA ARG A 102 -6.68 -2.38 16.51
C ARG A 102 -6.32 -1.25 15.56
N TYR A 103 -5.80 -1.58 14.38
CA TYR A 103 -5.47 -0.59 13.35
C TYR A 103 -6.73 0.12 12.84
N LEU A 104 -7.83 -0.60 12.62
CA LEU A 104 -9.09 0.02 12.21
C LEU A 104 -9.64 0.99 13.27
N ASN A 105 -9.50 0.67 14.55
CA ASN A 105 -9.88 1.58 15.64
C ASN A 105 -9.00 2.84 15.68
N GLN A 106 -7.69 2.70 15.45
CA GLN A 106 -6.78 3.83 15.28
C GLN A 106 -7.17 4.69 14.07
N ALA A 107 -7.50 4.06 12.93
CA ALA A 107 -7.90 4.74 11.71
C ALA A 107 -9.22 5.53 11.86
N ARG A 108 -10.23 4.92 12.49
CA ARG A 108 -11.51 5.58 12.84
C ARG A 108 -11.26 6.79 13.72
N PHE A 109 -10.46 6.62 14.79
CA PHE A 109 -10.13 7.72 15.69
C PHE A 109 -9.39 8.87 14.98
N ALA A 110 -8.42 8.56 14.12
CA ALA A 110 -7.68 9.55 13.34
C ALA A 110 -8.61 10.32 12.38
N ALA A 111 -9.47 9.62 11.65
CA ALA A 111 -10.43 10.23 10.73
C ALA A 111 -11.44 11.12 11.47
N GLU A 112 -12.01 10.64 12.58
CA GLU A 112 -12.93 11.41 13.43
C GLU A 112 -12.28 12.69 13.96
N THR A 113 -11.05 12.58 14.48
CA THR A 113 -10.30 13.71 15.04
C THR A 113 -10.01 14.79 13.99
N LEU A 114 -9.84 14.39 12.73
CA LEU A 114 -9.62 15.28 11.59
C LEU A 114 -10.92 15.73 10.91
N GLY A 115 -12.09 15.30 11.39
CA GLY A 115 -13.39 15.63 10.80
C GLY A 115 -13.62 15.01 9.42
N LEU A 116 -12.96 13.90 9.10
CA LEU A 116 -13.01 13.24 7.80
C LEU A 116 -13.99 12.06 7.81
N LYS A 117 -14.86 12.01 6.81
CA LYS A 117 -15.79 10.88 6.61
C LYS A 117 -15.12 9.80 5.75
N ILE A 118 -14.65 8.74 6.39
CA ILE A 118 -13.98 7.59 5.77
C ILE A 118 -14.62 6.30 6.32
N GLU A 119 -14.84 5.31 5.45
CA GLU A 119 -15.34 3.99 5.83
C GLU A 119 -14.15 3.08 6.20
N PHE A 120 -14.27 2.31 7.28
CA PHE A 120 -13.25 1.35 7.70
C PHE A 120 -13.90 0.00 8.04
N GLN A 121 -13.48 -1.05 7.33
CA GLN A 121 -14.06 -2.38 7.42
C GLN A 121 -12.98 -3.44 7.67
N LYS A 122 -13.27 -4.37 8.59
CA LYS A 122 -12.46 -5.57 8.74
C LYS A 122 -12.65 -6.49 7.55
N CYS A 123 -11.60 -6.72 6.76
CA CYS A 123 -11.65 -7.55 5.57
C CYS A 123 -10.26 -8.07 5.23
N SER A 124 -10.18 -9.37 4.95
CA SER A 124 -8.97 -9.99 4.41
C SER A 124 -8.76 -9.57 2.97
N VAL A 125 -7.51 -9.38 2.56
CA VAL A 125 -7.17 -9.15 1.15
C VAL A 125 -7.70 -10.29 0.23
N TYR A 126 -7.83 -11.50 0.76
CA TYR A 126 -8.38 -12.65 0.01
C TYR A 126 -9.90 -12.60 -0.19
N ASP A 127 -10.58 -11.65 0.45
CA ASP A 127 -12.04 -11.49 0.39
C ASP A 127 -12.46 -10.14 -0.23
N VAL A 128 -11.51 -9.31 -0.70
CA VAL A 128 -11.81 -7.97 -1.24
C VAL A 128 -12.69 -8.00 -2.49
N ASP A 129 -12.67 -9.11 -3.24
CA ASP A 129 -13.53 -9.32 -4.40
C ASP A 129 -15.02 -9.50 -4.03
N GLN A 130 -15.33 -9.73 -2.76
CA GLN A 130 -16.70 -9.76 -2.23
C GLN A 130 -17.27 -8.36 -1.96
N ILE A 131 -16.42 -7.34 -1.86
CA ILE A 131 -16.90 -5.95 -1.74
C ILE A 131 -17.67 -5.62 -3.04
N PRO A 132 -18.84 -4.97 -2.99
CA PRO A 132 -19.56 -4.61 -4.22
C PRO A 132 -18.82 -3.58 -5.09
N GLY A 133 -19.09 -3.58 -6.40
CA GLY A 133 -18.65 -2.53 -7.33
C GLY A 133 -17.17 -2.56 -7.70
N GLN A 134 -16.62 -1.43 -8.11
CA GLN A 134 -15.18 -1.21 -8.35
C GLN A 134 -14.81 0.19 -7.83
N PHE A 135 -13.52 0.49 -7.82
CA PHE A 135 -12.97 1.76 -7.34
C PHE A 135 -12.09 2.40 -8.40
N ASP A 136 -12.16 3.73 -8.50
CA ASP A 136 -11.33 4.51 -9.43
C ASP A 136 -9.84 4.40 -9.08
N TYR A 137 -9.53 4.33 -7.78
CA TYR A 137 -8.18 4.15 -7.26
C TYR A 137 -8.14 3.07 -6.20
N VAL A 138 -7.23 2.11 -6.37
CA VAL A 138 -6.97 1.04 -5.39
C VAL A 138 -5.53 1.16 -4.92
N LEU A 139 -5.31 1.22 -3.62
CA LEU A 139 -4.00 1.19 -2.99
C LEU A 139 -3.78 -0.19 -2.39
N PHE A 140 -2.67 -0.82 -2.77
CA PHE A 140 -2.19 -2.08 -2.25
C PHE A 140 -0.70 -1.93 -1.94
N LEU A 141 -0.44 -1.24 -0.83
CA LEU A 141 0.89 -0.76 -0.46
C LEU A 141 1.36 -1.47 0.80
N GLY A 142 2.50 -2.14 0.75
CA GLY A 142 3.13 -2.70 1.93
C GLY A 142 2.50 -4.00 2.43
N VAL A 143 1.75 -4.70 1.58
CA VAL A 143 1.01 -5.91 1.98
C VAL A 143 1.49 -7.16 1.25
N PHE A 144 1.86 -7.06 -0.03
CA PHE A 144 2.14 -8.22 -0.90
C PHE A 144 3.13 -9.23 -0.31
N TYR A 145 4.24 -8.75 0.25
CA TYR A 145 5.29 -9.61 0.81
C TYR A 145 4.90 -10.30 2.13
N HIS A 146 3.79 -9.88 2.75
CA HIS A 146 3.21 -10.53 3.93
C HIS A 146 2.26 -11.69 3.58
N LEU A 147 1.99 -11.92 2.29
CA LEU A 147 0.97 -12.88 1.86
C LEU A 147 1.57 -14.23 1.53
N ARG A 148 0.95 -15.30 2.05
CA ARG A 148 1.28 -16.68 1.66
C ARG A 148 0.93 -16.97 0.21
N TYR A 149 -0.17 -16.38 -0.29
CA TYR A 149 -0.71 -16.56 -1.65
C TYR A 149 -0.81 -15.21 -2.39
N PRO A 150 0.32 -14.55 -2.69
CA PRO A 150 0.33 -13.14 -3.09
C PRO A 150 -0.30 -12.89 -4.47
N LEU A 151 -0.10 -13.79 -5.44
CA LEU A 151 -0.70 -13.67 -6.78
C LEU A 151 -2.22 -13.87 -6.73
N PHE A 152 -2.68 -14.85 -5.96
CA PHE A 152 -4.12 -15.08 -5.74
C PHE A 152 -4.82 -13.85 -5.13
N ALA A 153 -4.16 -13.17 -4.19
CA ALA A 153 -4.64 -11.90 -3.67
C ALA A 153 -4.66 -10.81 -4.75
N LEU A 154 -3.58 -10.65 -5.51
CA LEU A 154 -3.48 -9.65 -6.58
C LEU A 154 -4.62 -9.81 -7.60
N ASP A 155 -4.92 -11.03 -8.03
CA ASP A 155 -6.00 -11.28 -8.99
C ASP A 155 -7.38 -10.92 -8.44
N LYS A 156 -7.61 -11.13 -7.14
CA LYS A 156 -8.85 -10.67 -6.48
C LYS A 156 -8.92 -9.15 -6.39
N ILE A 157 -7.81 -8.49 -6.10
CA ILE A 157 -7.70 -7.02 -6.07
C ILE A 157 -8.00 -6.43 -7.44
N ILE A 158 -7.49 -7.04 -8.51
CA ILE A 158 -7.69 -6.55 -9.89
C ILE A 158 -9.18 -6.43 -10.24
N LYS A 159 -10.04 -7.33 -9.74
CA LYS A 159 -11.50 -7.25 -9.92
C LYS A 159 -12.10 -5.96 -9.35
N LYS A 160 -11.39 -5.27 -8.46
CA LYS A 160 -11.80 -4.03 -7.78
C LYS A 160 -11.29 -2.77 -8.45
N VAL A 161 -10.39 -2.88 -9.42
CA VAL A 161 -9.75 -1.72 -10.06
C VAL A 161 -10.56 -1.33 -11.30
N ALA A 162 -11.21 -0.16 -11.25
CA ALA A 162 -11.83 0.45 -12.44
C ALA A 162 -10.84 1.38 -13.17
N GLY A 163 -10.03 2.12 -12.39
CA GLY A 163 -9.03 3.05 -12.91
C GLY A 163 -7.61 2.55 -12.65
N ARG A 164 -6.99 3.01 -11.56
CA ARG A 164 -5.58 2.76 -11.25
C ARG A 164 -5.39 1.91 -10.00
N LEU A 165 -4.42 1.02 -10.07
CA LEU A 165 -3.84 0.30 -8.94
C LEU A 165 -2.48 0.92 -8.60
N PHE A 166 -2.32 1.32 -7.34
CA PHE A 166 -1.02 1.63 -6.76
C PHE A 166 -0.54 0.37 -6.02
N PHE A 167 0.48 -0.28 -6.55
CA PHE A 167 1.05 -1.50 -6.02
C PHE A 167 2.42 -1.20 -5.42
N GLN A 168 2.65 -1.59 -4.16
CA GLN A 168 3.98 -1.50 -3.55
C GLN A 168 4.28 -2.77 -2.76
N SER A 169 5.51 -3.27 -2.94
CA SER A 169 6.06 -4.40 -2.20
C SER A 169 7.53 -4.16 -1.90
N MET A 170 7.99 -4.63 -0.74
CA MET A 170 9.42 -4.78 -0.48
C MET A 170 10.06 -5.59 -1.61
N MET A 171 11.22 -5.13 -2.10
CA MET A 171 12.03 -5.84 -3.08
C MET A 171 13.45 -6.10 -2.59
N ARG A 172 14.03 -7.21 -3.03
CA ARG A 172 15.44 -7.58 -2.78
C ARG A 172 16.04 -8.20 -4.03
N GLY A 173 17.37 -8.34 -4.07
CA GLY A 173 18.07 -8.83 -5.25
C GLY A 173 18.28 -7.73 -6.29
N SER A 174 18.27 -8.09 -7.57
CA SER A 174 18.50 -7.13 -8.65
C SER A 174 17.36 -6.12 -8.82
N MET A 175 17.76 -4.88 -9.08
CA MET A 175 16.88 -3.76 -9.42
C MET A 175 16.96 -3.40 -10.91
N GLU A 176 17.68 -4.20 -11.70
CA GLU A 176 17.82 -4.03 -13.13
C GLU A 176 16.65 -4.65 -13.88
N GLN A 177 16.31 -4.06 -15.02
CA GLN A 177 15.28 -4.56 -15.93
C GLN A 177 15.94 -5.09 -17.20
N ARG A 178 15.60 -6.32 -17.59
CA ARG A 178 16.02 -6.93 -18.85
C ARG A 178 14.84 -7.54 -19.60
N THR A 179 15.01 -7.67 -20.91
CA THR A 179 14.10 -8.47 -21.74
C THR A 179 14.58 -9.92 -21.73
N TRP A 180 13.66 -10.83 -21.49
CA TRP A 180 13.91 -12.27 -21.43
C TRP A 180 13.18 -12.96 -22.59
N ASN A 181 13.59 -14.19 -22.92
CA ASN A 181 12.86 -14.98 -23.90
C ASN A 181 11.46 -15.30 -23.33
N GLY A 182 10.45 -15.32 -24.20
CA GLY A 182 9.08 -15.62 -23.80
C GLY A 182 8.83 -17.11 -23.56
N ASP A 183 9.70 -17.97 -24.09
CA ASP A 183 9.62 -19.42 -23.98
C ASP A 183 11.04 -19.99 -23.90
N TYR A 184 11.23 -20.92 -22.98
CA TYR A 184 12.51 -21.56 -22.71
C TYR A 184 12.34 -23.07 -22.80
N GLU A 185 13.33 -23.73 -23.38
CA GLU A 185 13.38 -25.19 -23.39
C GLU A 185 13.41 -25.73 -21.95
N PHE A 186 12.70 -26.82 -21.70
CA PHE A 186 12.49 -27.38 -20.35
C PHE A 186 13.79 -27.62 -19.56
N TRP A 187 14.88 -27.96 -20.26
CA TRP A 187 16.17 -28.27 -19.65
C TRP A 187 17.14 -27.07 -19.59
N ASP A 188 16.75 -25.90 -20.09
CA ASP A 188 17.59 -24.71 -20.05
C ASP A 188 17.55 -24.06 -18.67
N VAL A 189 18.56 -24.38 -17.86
CA VAL A 189 18.72 -23.84 -16.51
C VAL A 189 19.55 -22.56 -16.47
N LYS A 190 20.10 -22.10 -17.61
CA LYS A 190 21.00 -20.93 -17.65
C LYS A 190 20.35 -19.62 -17.16
N PRO A 191 19.08 -19.31 -17.46
CA PRO A 191 18.48 -18.04 -17.05
C PRO A 191 18.51 -17.83 -15.53
N PHE A 192 18.35 -18.90 -14.76
CA PHE A 192 18.35 -18.86 -13.29
C PHE A 192 19.71 -18.52 -12.65
N GLN A 193 20.78 -18.45 -13.45
CA GLN A 193 22.11 -18.03 -12.98
C GLN A 193 22.32 -16.52 -13.07
N ASP A 194 21.51 -15.81 -13.85
CA ASP A 194 21.59 -14.36 -13.97
C ASP A 194 20.81 -13.69 -12.81
N PRO A 195 21.44 -12.81 -12.01
CA PRO A 195 20.78 -12.15 -10.89
C PRO A 195 19.60 -11.24 -11.30
N ASP A 196 19.52 -10.84 -12.57
CA ASP A 196 18.46 -10.00 -13.12
C ASP A 196 17.25 -10.83 -13.57
N PHE A 197 17.34 -12.16 -13.59
CA PHE A 197 16.22 -13.01 -13.95
C PHE A 197 15.11 -12.90 -12.90
N PRO A 198 13.82 -12.82 -13.28
CA PRO A 198 12.71 -12.71 -12.34
C PRO A 198 12.74 -13.80 -11.27
N CYS A 199 12.83 -13.41 -10.00
CA CYS A 199 12.81 -14.35 -8.88
C CYS A 199 12.09 -13.78 -7.64
N MET A 200 11.61 -14.70 -6.80
CA MET A 200 11.03 -14.40 -5.48
C MET A 200 11.78 -15.19 -4.42
N TYR A 201 12.26 -14.50 -3.39
CA TYR A 201 12.91 -15.11 -2.24
C TYR A 201 11.85 -15.58 -1.25
N PHE A 202 11.84 -16.88 -0.96
CA PHE A 202 11.04 -17.46 0.12
C PHE A 202 11.69 -17.17 1.48
N ILE A 203 10.89 -16.71 2.43
CA ILE A 203 11.31 -16.46 3.81
C ILE A 203 10.69 -17.53 4.71
N GLU A 204 11.52 -18.41 5.26
CA GLU A 204 11.05 -19.55 6.06
C GLU A 204 10.62 -19.16 7.48
N ASN A 205 11.36 -18.26 8.12
CA ASN A 205 11.19 -17.91 9.53
C ASN A 205 10.80 -16.45 9.71
N SER A 206 11.78 -15.54 9.66
CA SER A 206 11.54 -14.11 9.83
C SER A 206 12.60 -13.31 9.07
N TYR A 207 12.22 -12.11 8.64
CA TYR A 207 13.12 -11.16 8.03
C TYR A 207 12.94 -9.81 8.73
N ALA A 208 14.04 -9.17 9.13
CA ALA A 208 14.01 -7.93 9.92
C ALA A 208 13.10 -8.00 11.17
N SER A 209 13.17 -9.11 11.91
CA SER A 209 12.35 -9.39 13.11
C SER A 209 10.83 -9.47 12.85
N ASP A 210 10.44 -9.67 11.60
CA ASP A 210 9.05 -9.83 11.20
C ASP A 210 8.84 -11.20 10.54
N TYR A 211 8.07 -12.04 11.22
CA TYR A 211 7.73 -13.41 10.83
C TYR A 211 6.62 -13.49 9.78
N THR A 212 6.00 -12.37 9.44
CA THR A 212 4.89 -12.34 8.49
C THR A 212 5.39 -12.21 7.04
N ASN A 213 6.68 -11.96 6.82
CA ASN A 213 7.29 -11.96 5.48
C ASN A 213 7.34 -13.38 4.91
N TRP A 214 6.80 -13.58 3.70
CA TRP A 214 6.77 -14.88 3.02
C TRP A 214 7.54 -14.86 1.70
N TRP A 215 7.31 -13.85 0.88
CA TRP A 215 7.87 -13.76 -0.45
C TRP A 215 8.35 -12.35 -0.77
N ILE A 216 9.62 -12.23 -1.13
CA ILE A 216 10.22 -10.95 -1.49
C ILE A 216 10.72 -11.03 -2.94
N PRO A 217 10.08 -10.34 -3.90
CA PRO A 217 10.51 -10.35 -5.30
C PRO A 217 11.72 -9.46 -5.58
N ASN A 218 12.44 -9.74 -6.67
CA ASN A 218 13.28 -8.74 -7.35
C ASN A 218 12.46 -7.89 -8.33
N ARG A 219 13.08 -6.86 -8.93
CA ARG A 219 12.36 -5.97 -9.87
C ARG A 219 11.74 -6.72 -11.03
N GLY A 220 12.50 -7.61 -11.67
CA GLY A 220 12.05 -8.42 -12.80
C GLY A 220 10.79 -9.24 -12.46
N ALA A 221 10.73 -9.81 -11.25
CA ALA A 221 9.57 -10.55 -10.77
C ALA A 221 8.36 -9.66 -10.53
N VAL A 222 8.50 -8.52 -9.83
CA VAL A 222 7.35 -7.61 -9.60
C VAL A 222 6.71 -7.21 -10.91
N GLU A 223 7.52 -6.71 -11.86
CA GLU A 223 6.97 -6.26 -13.12
C GLU A 223 6.42 -7.41 -13.98
N GLY A 224 7.05 -8.59 -13.91
CA GLY A 224 6.56 -9.81 -14.55
C GLY A 224 5.19 -10.22 -14.02
N ILE A 225 5.02 -10.25 -12.70
CA ILE A 225 3.76 -10.58 -12.01
C ILE A 225 2.65 -9.59 -12.38
N LEU A 226 2.94 -8.29 -12.36
CA LEU A 226 1.96 -7.27 -12.74
C LEU A 226 1.48 -7.50 -14.18
N ARG A 227 2.42 -7.69 -15.13
CA ARG A 227 2.07 -7.96 -16.54
C ARG A 227 1.33 -9.29 -16.72
N SER A 228 1.74 -10.36 -16.04
CA SER A 228 1.08 -11.67 -16.16
C SER A 228 -0.33 -11.67 -15.59
N SER A 229 -0.61 -10.82 -14.61
CA SER A 229 -1.96 -10.62 -14.06
C SER A 229 -2.85 -9.76 -14.96
N GLY A 230 -2.36 -9.35 -16.14
CA GLY A 230 -3.12 -8.57 -17.13
C GLY A 230 -3.09 -7.05 -16.89
N LEU A 231 -2.24 -6.56 -15.98
CA LEU A 231 -2.04 -5.13 -15.74
C LEU A 231 -1.03 -4.53 -16.72
N GLN A 232 -1.26 -3.27 -17.09
CA GLN A 232 -0.25 -2.42 -17.71
C GLN A 232 0.39 -1.53 -16.65
N ILE A 233 1.73 -1.51 -16.59
CA ILE A 233 2.49 -0.57 -15.77
C ILE A 233 2.53 0.78 -16.50
N LEU A 234 2.12 1.84 -15.81
CA LEU A 234 2.04 3.21 -16.32
C LEU A 234 3.17 4.09 -15.79
N ASP A 235 3.54 3.90 -14.53
CA ASP A 235 4.51 4.73 -13.83
C ASP A 235 5.18 3.96 -12.68
N GLN A 236 6.33 4.44 -12.24
CA GLN A 236 7.08 3.94 -11.09
C GLN A 236 7.55 5.13 -10.24
N PRO A 237 6.67 5.72 -9.40
CA PRO A 237 6.97 6.95 -8.66
C PRO A 237 8.15 6.83 -7.70
N GLU A 238 8.42 5.62 -7.19
CA GLU A 238 9.60 5.30 -6.39
C GLU A 238 10.02 3.86 -6.64
N SER A 239 11.22 3.46 -6.19
CA SER A 239 11.84 2.20 -6.56
C SER A 239 10.98 0.96 -6.29
N GLU A 240 10.09 0.98 -5.30
CA GLU A 240 9.24 -0.14 -4.91
C GLU A 240 7.74 0.01 -5.22
N THR A 241 7.32 1.13 -5.81
CA THR A 241 5.90 1.39 -6.10
C THR A 241 5.66 1.50 -7.59
N TYR A 242 4.60 0.86 -8.06
CA TYR A 242 4.14 0.88 -9.44
C TYR A 242 2.71 1.39 -9.51
N VAL A 243 2.43 2.20 -10.52
CA VAL A 243 1.06 2.58 -10.89
C VAL A 243 0.67 1.78 -12.11
N CYS A 244 -0.45 1.08 -12.01
CA CYS A 244 -0.93 0.17 -13.03
C CYS A 244 -2.39 0.45 -13.39
N GLU A 245 -2.81 -0.02 -14.56
CA GLU A 245 -4.22 -0.10 -14.94
C GLU A 245 -4.56 -1.49 -15.51
N PRO A 246 -5.80 -1.97 -15.35
CA PRO A 246 -6.27 -3.20 -15.99
C PRO A 246 -6.29 -3.06 -17.51
N ARG A 247 -5.63 -3.98 -18.24
CA ARG A 247 -5.65 -3.98 -19.71
C ARG A 247 -6.15 -5.28 -20.33
N ARG A 248 -5.70 -6.42 -19.81
CA ARG A 248 -6.05 -7.77 -20.33
C ARG A 248 -6.34 -8.72 -19.17
N VAL A 249 -7.15 -8.26 -18.23
CA VAL A 249 -7.48 -8.99 -17.00
C VAL A 249 -8.62 -10.00 -17.19
N GLN A 250 -9.25 -9.99 -18.37
CA GLN A 250 -10.33 -10.90 -18.76
C GLN A 250 -10.05 -11.56 -20.12
N ARG A 251 -10.52 -12.79 -20.28
CA ARG A 251 -10.63 -13.53 -21.54
C ARG A 251 -12.07 -14.03 -21.66
N ASP A 252 -12.70 -13.77 -22.80
CA ASP A 252 -14.10 -14.11 -23.08
C ASP A 252 -15.09 -13.67 -21.97
N GLY A 253 -14.87 -12.47 -21.42
CA GLY A 253 -15.71 -11.87 -20.38
C GLY A 253 -15.54 -12.45 -18.97
N LYS A 254 -14.59 -13.37 -18.77
CA LYS A 254 -14.25 -13.93 -17.45
C LYS A 254 -12.87 -13.47 -17.01
N TYR A 255 -12.67 -13.24 -15.72
CA TYR A 255 -11.34 -12.93 -15.19
C TYR A 255 -10.41 -14.14 -15.33
N LEU A 256 -9.12 -13.89 -15.54
CA LEU A 256 -8.11 -14.95 -15.68
C LEU A 256 -8.12 -15.91 -14.49
N LEU A 257 -8.23 -15.38 -13.26
CA LEU A 257 -8.38 -16.19 -12.05
C LEU A 257 -9.62 -17.10 -12.07
N ASP A 258 -10.75 -16.62 -12.60
CA ASP A 258 -11.98 -17.44 -12.66
C ASP A 258 -11.82 -18.58 -13.67
N LEU A 259 -11.10 -18.34 -14.76
CA LEU A 259 -10.73 -19.39 -15.72
C LEU A 259 -9.77 -20.40 -15.10
N GLU A 260 -8.75 -19.94 -14.37
CA GLU A 260 -7.79 -20.80 -13.67
C GLU A 260 -8.48 -21.69 -12.63
N LEU A 261 -9.31 -21.11 -11.75
CA LEU A 261 -10.04 -21.86 -10.72
C LEU A 261 -11.07 -22.84 -11.28
N SER A 262 -11.61 -22.57 -12.47
CA SER A 262 -12.52 -23.48 -13.16
C SER A 262 -11.81 -24.49 -14.07
N GLY A 263 -10.49 -24.39 -14.24
CA GLY A 263 -9.71 -25.27 -15.11
C GLY A 263 -9.93 -25.01 -16.61
N THR A 264 -10.24 -23.77 -17.01
CA THR A 264 -10.58 -23.39 -18.39
C THR A 264 -9.64 -22.33 -19.00
N LEU A 265 -8.50 -22.07 -18.35
CA LEU A 265 -7.50 -21.09 -18.80
C LEU A 265 -6.70 -21.55 -20.03
#